data_AF-A0A7V8JSP3-F1
#
_entry.id   AF-A0A7V8JSP3-F1
#
_cell.length_a   1.000
_cell.length_b   1.000
_cell.length_c   1.000
_cell.angle_alpha   90.00
_cell.angle_beta   90.00
_cell.angle_gamma   90.00
#
_symmetry.space_group_name_H-M   'P 1'
#
loop_
_entity.id
_entity.type
_entity.pdbx_description
1 polymer ?
#
loop_
_entity_poly.entity_id
_entity_poly.type
_entity_poly.pdbx_seq_one_letter_code
_entity_poly.pdbx_strand_id
1 'polypeptide(L)'
;MTTAYGIPCGWKIEGPRLQPQNEVHVYAYLDGQMIGMLDCELRDSGGVQLRMAYVSPPWRGSAVLRDMLAALKGRYRRIAVLRSRRR
;
A
#
# COMPACT_ATOMS: atom_id res chain seq x y z
N MET A 1 4.30 -15.95 -27.01
CA MET A 1 5.38 -15.73 -26.03
C MET A 1 4.81 -16.02 -24.66
N THR A 2 5.25 -17.12 -24.06
CA THR A 2 4.64 -17.78 -22.91
C THR A 2 5.54 -17.53 -21.70
N THR A 3 5.07 -16.72 -20.74
CA THR A 3 5.75 -16.54 -19.45
C THR A 3 4.99 -17.33 -18.39
N ALA A 4 5.71 -18.26 -17.75
CA ALA A 4 5.21 -19.31 -16.87
C ALA A 4 4.70 -18.85 -15.48
N TYR A 5 4.02 -17.71 -15.39
CA TYR A 5 3.25 -17.29 -14.21
C TYR A 5 2.01 -16.52 -14.70
N GLY A 6 0.98 -17.27 -15.07
CA GLY A 6 -0.29 -16.70 -15.52
C GLY A 6 -1.06 -16.07 -14.37
N ILE A 7 -1.09 -14.73 -14.32
CA ILE A 7 -2.29 -13.91 -14.11
C ILE A 7 -2.10 -12.59 -14.89
N PRO A 8 -2.75 -12.38 -16.05
CA PRO A 8 -2.76 -11.08 -16.74
C PRO A 8 -3.73 -10.06 -16.11
N CYS A 9 -4.17 -10.28 -14.86
CA CYS A 9 -5.30 -9.57 -14.23
C CYS A 9 -4.97 -8.97 -12.85
N GLY A 10 -3.69 -8.79 -12.53
CA GLY A 10 -3.23 -8.33 -11.22
C GLY A 10 -2.89 -6.84 -11.23
N TRP A 11 -3.38 -6.10 -10.24
CA TRP A 11 -2.91 -4.74 -9.98
C TRP A 11 -1.42 -4.74 -9.66
N LYS A 12 -0.69 -3.74 -10.17
CA LYS A 12 0.72 -3.49 -9.90
C LYS A 12 0.86 -2.68 -8.62
N ILE A 13 1.68 -3.15 -7.68
CA ILE A 13 2.04 -2.38 -6.48
C ILE A 13 3.36 -1.65 -6.72
N GLU A 14 3.40 -0.36 -6.38
CA GLU A 14 4.62 0.45 -6.39
C GLU A 14 4.95 0.97 -4.99
N GLY A 15 6.22 0.86 -4.60
CA GLY A 15 6.70 1.23 -3.27
C GLY A 15 6.89 0.01 -2.35
N PRO A 16 7.16 0.25 -1.05
CA PRO A 16 7.18 1.55 -0.37
C PRO A 16 8.27 2.51 -0.84
N ARG A 17 7.88 3.74 -1.18
CA ARG A 17 8.78 4.85 -1.51
C ARG A 17 8.84 5.83 -0.34
N LEU A 18 10.06 6.14 0.12
CA LEU A 18 10.29 7.20 1.08
C LEU A 18 10.17 8.55 0.36
N GLN A 19 9.29 9.40 0.87
CA GLN A 19 9.03 10.75 0.43
C GLN A 19 9.68 11.74 1.41
N PRO A 20 9.82 13.03 1.03
CA PRO A 20 10.21 14.09 1.95
C PRO A 20 9.33 14.08 3.23
N GLN A 21 9.85 14.63 4.33
CA GLN A 21 9.11 14.72 5.60
C GLN A 21 8.76 13.39 6.26
N ASN A 22 9.59 12.35 6.05
CA ASN A 22 9.40 11.02 6.65
C ASN A 22 8.10 10.33 6.21
N GLU A 23 7.57 10.66 5.04
CA GLU A 23 6.37 10.00 4.50
C GLU A 23 6.75 8.76 3.69
N VAL A 24 5.94 7.71 3.74
CA VAL A 24 6.16 6.44 3.06
C VAL A 24 4.90 6.09 2.31
N HIS A 25 4.99 6.12 0.98
CA HIS A 25 3.84 5.88 0.11
C HIS A 25 3.92 4.52 -0.56
N VAL A 26 2.76 3.87 -0.67
CA VAL A 26 2.55 2.69 -1.51
C VAL A 26 1.39 2.97 -2.44
N TYR A 27 1.52 2.62 -3.71
CA TYR A 27 0.50 2.83 -4.72
C TYR A 27 0.10 1.51 -5.34
N ALA A 28 -1.17 1.38 -5.73
CA ALA A 28 -1.66 0.29 -6.53
C ALA A 28 -2.19 0.83 -7.86
N TYR A 29 -1.79 0.19 -8.96
CA TYR A 29 -2.18 0.56 -10.32
C TYR A 29 -2.84 -0.62 -11.02
N LEU A 30 -3.86 -0.36 -11.82
CA LEU A 30 -4.43 -1.33 -12.75
C LEU A 30 -4.60 -0.63 -14.09
N ASP A 31 -4.10 -1.24 -15.18
CA ASP A 31 -4.14 -0.66 -16.53
C ASP A 31 -3.63 0.80 -16.60
N GLY A 32 -2.58 1.10 -15.83
CA GLY A 32 -1.98 2.43 -15.74
C GLY A 32 -2.74 3.44 -14.87
N GLN A 33 -3.90 3.08 -14.33
CA GLN A 33 -4.70 3.94 -13.44
C GLN A 33 -4.41 3.62 -11.97
N MET A 34 -4.23 4.64 -11.14
CA MET A 34 -4.09 4.47 -9.70
C MET A 34 -5.44 4.03 -9.09
N ILE A 35 -5.48 2.84 -8.52
CA ILE A 35 -6.66 2.27 -7.85
C ILE A 35 -6.54 2.26 -6.33
N GLY A 36 -5.36 2.54 -5.78
CA GLY A 36 -5.15 2.59 -4.34
C GLY A 36 -3.88 3.33 -3.94
N MET A 37 -3.88 3.88 -2.73
CA MET A 37 -2.75 4.56 -2.12
C MET A 37 -2.74 4.30 -0.62
N LEU A 38 -1.57 4.00 -0.08
CA LEU A 38 -1.27 4.06 1.35
C LEU A 38 -0.33 5.23 1.62
N ASP A 39 -0.67 5.99 2.63
CA ASP A 39 0.15 7.04 3.22
C ASP A 39 0.53 6.62 4.63
N CYS A 40 1.83 6.48 4.86
CA CYS A 40 2.38 6.15 6.15
C CYS A 40 3.42 7.18 6.58
N GLU A 41 3.56 7.38 7.88
CA GLU A 41 4.64 8.16 8.49
C GLU A 41 5.71 7.22 9.00
N LEU A 42 6.96 7.45 8.61
CA LEU A 42 8.13 6.74 9.14
C LEU A 42 8.37 7.18 10.59
N ARG A 43 8.55 6.20 11.48
CA ARG A 43 8.88 6.39 12.89
C ARG A 43 10.34 6.01 13.13
N ASP A 44 11.00 6.71 14.07
CA ASP A 44 12.44 6.56 14.38
C ASP A 44 12.89 5.13 14.71
N SER A 45 11.96 4.25 15.10
CA SER A 45 12.23 2.84 15.43
C SER A 45 12.21 1.88 14.22
N GLY A 46 12.27 2.40 13.00
CA GLY A 46 12.19 1.58 11.77
C GLY A 46 10.80 0.98 11.53
N GLY A 47 9.78 1.58 12.16
CA GLY A 47 8.38 1.28 11.93
C GLY A 47 7.71 2.34 11.08
N VAL A 48 6.55 2.03 10.53
CA VAL A 48 5.69 2.99 9.85
C VAL A 48 4.34 3.05 10.54
N GLN A 49 3.74 4.24 10.53
CA GLN A 49 2.40 4.48 11.03
C GLN A 49 1.50 4.82 9.86
N LEU A 50 0.52 3.97 9.58
CA LEU A 50 -0.50 4.22 8.56
C LEU A 50 -1.36 5.41 8.99
N ARG A 51 -1.32 6.50 8.20
CA ARG A 51 -2.12 7.72 8.39
C ARG A 51 -3.40 7.65 7.56
N MET A 52 -3.27 7.26 6.30
CA MET A 52 -4.39 7.19 5.37
C MET A 52 -4.27 5.96 4.47
N ALA A 53 -5.40 5.32 4.23
CA ALA A 53 -5.53 4.27 3.23
C ALA A 53 -6.69 4.64 2.30
N TYR A 54 -6.41 4.64 1.02
CA TYR A 54 -7.39 4.87 -0.03
C TYR A 54 -7.40 3.70 -0.99
N VAL A 55 -8.60 3.23 -1.32
CA VAL A 55 -8.87 2.29 -2.40
C VAL A 55 -10.10 2.80 -3.15
N SER A 56 -9.96 2.90 -4.46
CA SER A 56 -11.04 3.34 -5.35
C SER A 56 -12.28 2.46 -5.15
N PRO A 57 -13.51 3.03 -5.17
CA PRO A 57 -14.74 2.32 -4.79
C PRO A 57 -14.94 0.93 -5.43
N PRO A 58 -14.66 0.71 -6.73
CA PRO A 58 -14.84 -0.59 -7.36
C PRO A 58 -13.98 -1.71 -6.76
N TRP A 59 -12.90 -1.34 -6.08
CA TRP A 59 -11.89 -2.25 -5.54
C TRP A 59 -11.94 -2.34 -4.00
N ARG A 60 -12.91 -1.68 -3.36
CA ARG A 60 -13.11 -1.81 -1.91
C ARG A 60 -13.53 -3.24 -1.58
N GLY A 61 -12.92 -3.83 -0.55
CA GLY A 61 -13.15 -5.24 -0.18
C GLY A 61 -12.36 -6.25 -1.02
N SER A 62 -11.62 -5.80 -2.05
CA SER A 62 -10.68 -6.65 -2.78
C SER A 62 -9.36 -6.85 -2.02
N ALA A 63 -8.48 -7.69 -2.56
CA ALA A 63 -7.16 -7.92 -2.01
C ALA A 63 -6.16 -6.74 -2.21
N VAL A 64 -6.52 -5.67 -2.96
CA VAL A 64 -5.64 -4.51 -3.22
C VAL A 64 -5.04 -3.93 -1.94
N LEU A 65 -5.87 -3.69 -0.92
CA LEU A 65 -5.40 -3.15 0.35
C LEU A 65 -4.44 -4.11 1.06
N ARG A 66 -4.75 -5.40 1.03
CA ARG A 66 -3.91 -6.45 1.64
C ARG A 66 -2.55 -6.52 0.96
N ASP A 67 -2.51 -6.42 -0.36
CA ASP A 67 -1.27 -6.48 -1.14
C ASP A 67 -0.40 -5.23 -0.92
N MET A 68 -1.01 -4.04 -0.86
CA MET A 68 -0.29 -2.82 -0.48
C MET A 68 0.30 -2.91 0.94
N LEU A 69 -0.45 -3.48 1.90
CA LEU A 69 0.06 -3.71 3.26
C LEU A 69 1.17 -4.77 3.29
N ALA A 70 1.12 -5.78 2.43
CA ALA A 70 2.17 -6.78 2.31
C ALA A 70 3.49 -6.15 1.82
N ALA A 71 3.42 -5.21 0.87
CA ALA A 71 4.58 -4.44 0.43
C ALA A 71 5.24 -3.64 1.57
N LEU A 72 4.43 -3.05 2.47
CA LEU A 72 4.95 -2.40 3.68
C LEU A 72 5.64 -3.39 4.63
N LYS A 73 5.02 -4.56 4.87
CA LYS A 73 5.59 -5.58 5.76
C LYS A 73 6.92 -6.13 5.26
N GLY A 74 7.13 -6.14 3.94
CA GLY A 74 8.41 -6.55 3.35
C GLY A 74 9.57 -5.63 3.71
N ARG A 75 9.31 -4.35 4.02
CA ARG A 75 10.35 -3.35 4.31
C ARG A 75 10.36 -2.88 5.77
N TYR A 76 9.22 -2.90 6.45
CA TYR A 76 9.07 -2.41 7.82
C TYR A 76 8.58 -3.51 8.75
N ARG A 77 9.30 -3.73 9.84
CA ARG A 77 8.95 -4.74 10.85
C ARG A 77 7.70 -4.39 11.65
N ARG A 78 7.39 -3.10 11.78
CA ARG A 78 6.25 -2.60 12.56
C ARG A 78 5.40 -1.69 11.70
N ILE A 79 4.11 -2.00 11.63
CA ILE A 79 3.09 -1.18 11.00
C ILE A 79 2.07 -0.85 12.07
N ALA A 80 2.08 0.40 12.55
CA ALA A 80 1.05 0.90 13.44
C ALA A 80 -0.12 1.43 12.61
N VAL A 81 -1.35 1.10 12.98
CA VAL A 81 -2.54 1.70 12.36
C VAL A 81 -3.11 2.70 13.36
N LEU A 82 -3.16 3.98 12.99
CA LEU A 82 -3.96 4.93 13.76
C LEU A 82 -5.42 4.48 13.64
N ARG A 83 -5.98 3.92 14.72
CA ARG A 83 -7.43 3.83 14.82
C ARG A 83 -7.93 5.25 14.97
N SER A 84 -8.51 5.81 13.92
CA SER A 84 -9.39 6.96 14.06
C SER A 84 -10.40 6.61 15.14
N ARG A 85 -10.31 7.31 16.27
CA ARG A 85 -11.21 7.16 17.41
C ARG A 85 -12.62 7.41 16.85
N ARG A 86 -13.38 6.34 16.59
CA ARG A 86 -14.80 6.47 16.21
C ARG A 86 -15.47 7.19 17.37
N ARG A 87 -15.83 8.45 17.15
CA ARG A 87 -16.71 9.22 18.03
C ARG A 87 -18.13 8.88 17.66
#